data_AF-A0A1V9ZXN0-F1
#
_entry.id   AF-A0A1V9ZXN0-F1
#
_cell.length_a   1.000
_cell.length_b   1.000
_cell.length_c   1.000
_cell.angle_alpha   90.00
_cell.angle_beta   90.00
_cell.angle_gamma   90.00
#
_symmetry.space_group_name_H-M   'P 1'
#
loop_
_entity.id
_entity.type
_entity.pdbx_description
1 polymer ?
#
loop_
_entity_poly.entity_id
_entity_poly.type
_entity_poly.pdbx_seq_one_letter_code
_entity_poly.pdbx_strand_id
1 'polypeptide(L)'
;MEELAAQSDKCLRVLREDAEWQEKTQQLLDLQKVVTDMEQVQTMNNVIMCLKPLAPYLVSMMGDIRSAVVKTTCEVVAVIAATFGVEFAPFVDEVLVGILNTAYVKTRVCSLAGEKCLEVISKQSRYSLTQLQLHFQQTKHAEVRLLCISQFPMILAAWNQNELEEQYSVLKSILVKALQDNESRVRQKAREVLCLFADMWEGYMDEFVQIPSRTMRESIIKEYPTTTLAQNLRSKFGEPTTKRTPLKQRFSTPEASMTSEDSDAASSQRDSVSTTSNQFPEEFGMSSQDLNRVKVKVPSNDIAMDEGLLSQRSLSSSPSSSSLPDLSGIPAVEEKVNTVTPVASGSGEQIDTTSQPTSMDVSPPSSISFFKRMSDFIIWLITALSALVAVYGIAGAITSYLLLNSPSQISMELQDLEDSVAATRFRFHQYESSMDAWMQNILNSMESYRQESSQELAQLKLANIAWNRSMRQDMAAFTDEFASKIRFGLPKDQN
;
A
#
# COMPACT_ATOMS: atom_id res chain seq x y z
N MET A 1 34.47 -10.84 14.31
CA MET A 1 35.28 -9.99 13.41
C MET A 1 36.06 -10.78 12.37
N GLU A 2 37.01 -11.65 12.73
CA GLU A 2 37.77 -12.44 11.73
C GLU A 2 36.84 -13.25 10.81
N GLU A 3 35.84 -13.92 11.39
CA GLU A 3 34.78 -14.62 10.66
C GLU A 3 33.96 -13.71 9.73
N LEU A 4 33.60 -12.50 10.18
CA LEU A 4 32.90 -11.51 9.34
C LEU A 4 33.77 -11.10 8.14
N ALA A 5 35.05 -10.81 8.36
CA ALA A 5 35.97 -10.43 7.29
C ALA A 5 36.18 -11.57 6.28
N ALA A 6 36.36 -12.81 6.77
CA ALA A 6 36.48 -13.99 5.93
C ALA A 6 35.21 -14.24 5.10
N GLN A 7 34.02 -14.08 5.69
CA GLN A 7 32.75 -14.25 4.99
C GLN A 7 32.43 -13.07 4.05
N SER A 8 32.80 -11.82 4.39
CA SER A 8 32.66 -10.68 3.48
C SER A 8 33.58 -10.83 2.28
N ASP A 9 34.83 -11.28 2.46
CA ASP A 9 35.77 -11.52 1.35
C ASP A 9 35.37 -12.72 0.50
N LYS A 10 34.78 -13.76 1.10
CA LYS A 10 34.17 -14.89 0.36
C LYS A 10 32.98 -14.42 -0.47
N CYS A 11 32.05 -13.67 0.14
CA CYS A 11 30.90 -13.08 -0.54
C CYS A 11 31.36 -12.15 -1.68
N LEU A 12 32.33 -11.26 -1.44
CA LEU A 12 32.85 -10.31 -2.41
C LEU A 12 33.47 -10.98 -3.65
N ARG A 13 34.12 -12.14 -3.48
CA ARG A 13 34.63 -12.94 -4.62
C ARG A 13 33.48 -13.52 -5.46
N VAL A 14 32.53 -14.20 -4.83
CA VAL A 14 31.37 -14.79 -5.52
C VAL A 14 30.48 -13.72 -6.18
N LEU A 15 30.38 -12.53 -5.60
CA LEU A 15 29.66 -11.39 -6.22
C LEU A 15 30.43 -10.74 -7.38
N ARG A 16 31.77 -10.85 -7.42
CA ARG A 16 32.64 -10.32 -8.49
C ARG A 16 32.73 -11.24 -9.70
N GLU A 17 32.71 -12.54 -9.48
CA GLU A 17 32.80 -13.57 -10.51
C GLU A 17 31.45 -13.74 -11.22
N ASP A 18 31.44 -14.32 -12.42
CA ASP A 18 30.21 -14.65 -13.17
C ASP A 18 29.48 -15.88 -12.59
N ALA A 19 29.55 -16.06 -11.27
CA ALA A 19 28.86 -17.13 -10.53
C ALA A 19 27.33 -17.02 -10.66
N GLU A 20 26.66 -18.16 -10.51
CA GLU A 20 25.21 -18.28 -10.66
C GLU A 20 24.43 -17.49 -9.61
N TRP A 21 23.22 -17.06 -9.97
CA TRP A 21 22.43 -16.17 -9.12
C TRP A 21 22.03 -16.82 -7.79
N GLN A 22 21.84 -18.15 -7.77
CA GLN A 22 21.58 -18.91 -6.55
C GLN A 22 22.78 -18.85 -5.59
N GLU A 23 24.00 -18.95 -6.10
CA GLU A 23 25.23 -18.95 -5.28
C GLU A 23 25.49 -17.56 -4.69
N LYS A 24 25.33 -16.52 -5.52
CA LYS A 24 25.37 -15.11 -5.08
C LYS A 24 24.31 -14.81 -4.00
N THR A 25 23.11 -15.36 -4.16
CA THR A 25 22.03 -15.24 -3.16
C THR A 25 22.36 -16.00 -1.88
N GLN A 26 22.92 -17.21 -1.98
CA GLN A 26 23.30 -18.01 -0.81
C GLN A 26 24.45 -17.37 -0.02
N GLN A 27 25.49 -16.84 -0.68
CA GLN A 27 26.58 -16.16 0.03
C GLN A 27 26.13 -14.88 0.76
N LEU A 28 25.08 -14.24 0.26
CA LEU A 28 24.47 -13.08 0.92
C LEU A 28 23.64 -13.49 2.15
N LEU A 29 22.95 -14.65 2.11
CA LEU A 29 22.28 -15.25 3.26
C LEU A 29 23.28 -15.77 4.32
N ASP A 30 24.36 -16.43 3.89
CA ASP A 30 25.47 -16.86 4.75
C ASP A 30 26.07 -15.65 5.50
N LEU A 31 26.27 -14.53 4.81
CA LEU A 31 26.75 -13.28 5.39
C LEU A 31 25.73 -12.65 6.35
N GLN A 32 24.43 -12.65 6.01
CA GLN A 32 23.37 -12.19 6.92
C GLN A 32 23.40 -12.98 8.23
N LYS A 33 23.57 -14.30 8.14
CA LYS A 33 23.66 -15.17 9.32
C LYS A 33 24.85 -14.79 10.19
N VAL A 34 26.06 -14.71 9.63
CA VAL A 34 27.26 -14.29 10.37
C VAL A 34 27.09 -12.92 11.00
N VAL A 35 26.43 -11.96 10.33
CA VAL A 35 26.10 -10.65 10.91
C VAL A 35 25.13 -10.76 12.10
N THR A 36 24.11 -11.63 12.00
CA THR A 36 23.08 -11.81 13.04
C THR A 36 23.62 -12.55 14.26
N ASP A 37 24.56 -13.48 14.06
CA ASP A 37 25.21 -14.27 15.11
C ASP A 37 26.31 -13.47 15.87
N MET A 38 26.63 -12.22 15.48
CA MET A 38 27.62 -11.37 16.18
C MET A 38 27.04 -10.61 17.38
N GLU A 39 27.71 -10.73 18.53
CA GLU A 39 27.50 -9.83 19.68
C GLU A 39 28.00 -8.39 19.39
N GLN A 40 27.28 -7.39 19.92
CA GLN A 40 27.46 -5.95 19.64
C GLN A 40 28.79 -5.32 20.11
N VAL A 41 29.78 -6.10 20.54
CA VAL A 41 31.03 -5.64 21.19
C VAL A 41 32.08 -5.11 20.18
N GLN A 42 31.69 -4.81 18.94
CA GLN A 42 32.60 -4.58 17.81
C GLN A 42 32.59 -3.13 17.30
N THR A 43 33.76 -2.61 16.92
CA THR A 43 33.88 -1.26 16.36
C THR A 43 33.22 -1.16 14.98
N MET A 44 32.15 -0.38 14.84
CA MET A 44 31.37 -0.31 13.59
C MET A 44 32.17 0.16 12.37
N ASN A 45 33.22 0.97 12.56
CA ASN A 45 34.16 1.31 11.47
C ASN A 45 34.73 0.06 10.78
N ASN A 46 35.08 -0.98 11.54
CA ASN A 46 35.65 -2.21 10.98
C ASN A 46 34.58 -3.02 10.23
N VAL A 47 33.36 -3.07 10.77
CA VAL A 47 32.19 -3.69 10.12
C VAL A 47 31.88 -3.01 8.79
N ILE A 48 31.85 -1.68 8.76
CA ILE A 48 31.65 -0.88 7.55
C ILE A 48 32.79 -1.12 6.55
N MET A 49 34.05 -1.19 6.98
CA MET A 49 35.17 -1.51 6.08
C MET A 49 35.07 -2.91 5.44
N CYS A 50 34.59 -3.92 6.17
CA CYS A 50 34.34 -5.26 5.61
C CYS A 50 33.17 -5.28 4.63
N LEU A 51 32.07 -4.58 4.92
CA LEU A 51 30.84 -4.67 4.15
C LEU A 51 30.77 -3.69 2.96
N LYS A 52 31.31 -2.47 3.08
CA LYS A 52 31.22 -1.41 2.05
C LYS A 52 31.68 -1.83 0.64
N PRO A 53 32.73 -2.67 0.45
CA PRO A 53 33.08 -3.20 -0.87
C PRO A 53 31.98 -4.01 -1.58
N LEU A 54 30.98 -4.52 -0.86
CA LEU A 54 29.84 -5.26 -1.42
C LEU A 54 28.77 -4.35 -2.03
N ALA A 55 28.66 -3.09 -1.57
CA ALA A 55 27.58 -2.16 -1.92
C ALA A 55 27.26 -2.06 -3.44
N PRO A 56 28.23 -1.87 -4.37
CA PRO A 56 27.92 -1.80 -5.80
C PRO A 56 27.35 -3.11 -6.37
N TYR A 57 27.74 -4.26 -5.82
CA TYR A 57 27.20 -5.56 -6.23
C TYR A 57 25.78 -5.77 -5.69
N LEU A 58 25.50 -5.31 -4.46
CA LEU A 58 24.16 -5.33 -3.87
C LEU A 58 23.19 -4.40 -4.64
N VAL A 59 23.64 -3.21 -5.05
CA VAL A 59 22.87 -2.31 -5.93
C VAL A 59 22.58 -2.96 -7.28
N SER A 60 23.54 -3.72 -7.84
CA SER A 60 23.33 -4.51 -9.06
C SER A 60 22.28 -5.62 -8.85
N MET A 61 22.36 -6.37 -7.76
CA MET A 61 21.40 -7.43 -7.41
C MET A 61 19.98 -6.91 -7.13
N MET A 62 19.84 -5.70 -6.57
CA MET A 62 18.53 -5.01 -6.45
C MET A 62 17.91 -4.66 -7.82
N GLY A 63 18.71 -4.63 -8.88
CA GLY A 63 18.29 -4.44 -10.27
C GLY A 63 18.11 -5.73 -11.09
N ASP A 64 18.30 -6.92 -10.52
CA ASP A 64 18.20 -8.19 -11.27
C ASP A 64 16.76 -8.45 -11.76
N ILE A 65 16.65 -9.10 -12.93
CA ILE A 65 15.36 -9.47 -13.53
C ILE A 65 14.58 -10.51 -12.70
N ARG A 66 15.25 -11.25 -11.81
CA ARG A 66 14.69 -12.29 -10.94
C ARG A 66 14.23 -11.65 -9.63
N SER A 67 12.92 -11.62 -9.41
CA SER A 67 12.31 -11.12 -8.16
C SER A 67 12.80 -11.83 -6.89
N ALA A 68 13.28 -13.07 -7.00
CA ALA A 68 13.91 -13.78 -5.88
C ALA A 68 15.23 -13.14 -5.43
N VAL A 69 16.09 -12.74 -6.38
CA VAL A 69 17.37 -12.06 -6.10
C VAL A 69 17.07 -10.71 -5.43
N VAL A 70 16.22 -9.89 -6.06
CA VAL A 70 15.85 -8.57 -5.53
C VAL A 70 15.23 -8.68 -4.13
N LYS A 71 14.30 -9.63 -3.91
CA LYS A 71 13.70 -9.84 -2.58
C LYS A 71 14.78 -10.15 -1.54
N THR A 72 15.60 -11.17 -1.77
CA THR A 72 16.60 -11.60 -0.78
C THR A 72 17.64 -10.52 -0.55
N THR A 73 18.09 -9.79 -1.57
CA THR A 73 19.03 -8.67 -1.39
C THR A 73 18.44 -7.55 -0.54
N CYS A 74 17.20 -7.15 -0.80
CA CYS A 74 16.49 -6.16 0.01
C CYS A 74 16.24 -6.63 1.45
N GLU A 75 15.89 -7.90 1.64
CA GLU A 75 15.64 -8.52 2.96
C GLU A 75 16.92 -8.63 3.80
N VAL A 76 18.03 -9.08 3.19
CA VAL A 76 19.35 -9.13 3.84
C VAL A 76 19.84 -7.74 4.22
N VAL A 77 19.79 -6.77 3.30
CA VAL A 77 20.25 -5.39 3.58
C VAL A 77 19.43 -4.73 4.68
N ALA A 78 18.12 -5.00 4.74
CA ALA A 78 17.25 -4.54 5.82
C ALA A 78 17.65 -5.14 7.18
N VAL A 79 17.93 -6.45 7.24
CA VAL A 79 18.36 -7.11 8.49
C VAL A 79 19.74 -6.63 8.94
N ILE A 80 20.71 -6.50 8.02
CA ILE A 80 22.05 -5.99 8.36
C ILE A 80 21.97 -4.55 8.92
N ALA A 81 21.15 -3.69 8.31
CA ALA A 81 20.91 -2.34 8.83
C ALA A 81 20.15 -2.33 10.17
N ALA A 82 19.24 -3.29 10.40
CA ALA A 82 18.56 -3.46 11.69
C ALA A 82 19.53 -3.85 12.82
N THR A 83 20.45 -4.79 12.56
CA THR A 83 21.41 -5.30 13.55
C THR A 83 22.41 -4.25 14.02
N PHE A 84 22.89 -3.39 13.12
CA PHE A 84 23.87 -2.34 13.43
C PHE A 84 23.26 -0.96 13.71
N GLY A 85 21.98 -0.75 13.39
CA GLY A 85 21.23 0.46 13.72
C GLY A 85 21.84 1.74 13.17
N VAL A 86 21.80 2.82 13.96
CA VAL A 86 22.16 4.19 13.55
C VAL A 86 23.59 4.33 13.00
N GLU A 87 24.56 3.65 13.60
CA GLU A 87 25.98 3.76 13.21
C GLU A 87 26.28 3.21 11.80
N PHE A 88 25.36 2.42 11.22
CA PHE A 88 25.54 1.81 9.90
C PHE A 88 25.28 2.74 8.70
N ALA A 89 24.86 3.99 8.95
CA ALA A 89 24.52 4.97 7.91
C ALA A 89 25.58 5.12 6.77
N PRO A 90 26.91 5.10 7.02
CA PRO A 90 27.92 5.21 5.96
C PRO A 90 28.00 4.02 4.99
N PHE A 91 27.28 2.93 5.27
CA PHE A 91 27.00 1.86 4.32
C PHE A 91 25.63 2.04 3.65
N VAL A 92 24.60 2.43 4.42
CA VAL A 92 23.24 2.65 3.90
C VAL A 92 23.24 3.70 2.78
N ASP A 93 24.01 4.78 2.92
CA ASP A 93 24.19 5.82 1.89
C ASP A 93 24.66 5.28 0.54
N GLU A 94 25.51 4.24 0.53
CA GLU A 94 26.03 3.63 -0.71
C GLU A 94 24.98 2.79 -1.45
N VAL A 95 23.99 2.26 -0.72
CA VAL A 95 22.91 1.41 -1.28
C VAL A 95 21.57 2.14 -1.44
N LEU A 96 21.39 3.30 -0.78
CA LEU A 96 20.15 4.09 -0.73
C LEU A 96 19.53 4.31 -2.11
N VAL A 97 20.35 4.74 -3.09
CA VAL A 97 19.88 5.01 -4.46
C VAL A 97 19.45 3.72 -5.17
N GLY A 98 20.12 2.58 -4.91
CA GLY A 98 19.71 1.27 -5.42
C GLY A 98 18.36 0.83 -4.87
N ILE A 99 18.16 0.95 -3.55
CA ILE A 99 16.89 0.63 -2.88
C ILE A 99 15.78 1.52 -3.42
N LEU A 100 16.00 2.83 -3.54
CA LEU A 100 15.03 3.78 -4.09
C LEU A 100 14.67 3.46 -5.56
N ASN A 101 15.62 3.01 -6.36
CA ASN A 101 15.41 2.66 -7.77
C ASN A 101 14.56 1.39 -7.97
N THR A 102 14.42 0.52 -6.97
CA THR A 102 13.46 -0.61 -7.03
C THR A 102 12.02 -0.14 -7.29
N ALA A 103 11.67 1.10 -6.90
CA ALA A 103 10.31 1.62 -7.01
C ALA A 103 9.80 1.70 -8.46
N TYR A 104 10.67 1.99 -9.44
CA TYR A 104 10.27 2.03 -10.86
C TYR A 104 10.27 0.65 -11.55
N VAL A 105 10.68 -0.41 -10.86
CA VAL A 105 10.67 -1.77 -11.42
C VAL A 105 9.22 -2.24 -11.57
N LYS A 106 8.82 -2.52 -12.81
CA LYS A 106 7.44 -2.89 -13.19
C LYS A 106 6.90 -4.12 -12.43
N THR A 107 7.78 -5.01 -11.97
CA THR A 107 7.45 -6.19 -11.18
C THR A 107 7.13 -5.78 -9.73
N ARG A 108 5.84 -5.78 -9.35
CA ARG A 108 5.38 -5.34 -8.01
C ARG A 108 6.08 -6.05 -6.83
N VAL A 109 6.51 -7.30 -7.00
CA VAL A 109 7.28 -8.03 -5.96
C VAL A 109 8.63 -7.34 -5.69
N CYS A 110 9.32 -6.86 -6.72
CA CYS A 110 10.59 -6.16 -6.60
C CYS A 110 10.43 -4.79 -5.94
N SER A 111 9.45 -3.98 -6.39
CA SER A 111 9.21 -2.67 -5.78
C SER A 111 8.68 -2.76 -4.35
N LEU A 112 7.90 -3.80 -4.01
CA LEU A 112 7.49 -4.08 -2.62
C LEU A 112 8.66 -4.51 -1.72
N ALA A 113 9.66 -5.21 -2.26
CA ALA A 113 10.84 -5.62 -1.50
C ALA A 113 11.69 -4.41 -1.09
N GLY A 114 11.97 -3.48 -2.02
CA GLY A 114 12.69 -2.25 -1.71
C GLY A 114 11.88 -1.25 -0.88
N GLU A 115 10.56 -1.17 -1.10
CA GLU A 115 9.63 -0.39 -0.25
C GLU A 115 9.72 -0.82 1.22
N LYS A 116 9.69 -2.14 1.50
CA LYS A 116 9.85 -2.70 2.85
C LYS A 116 11.27 -2.58 3.39
N CYS A 117 12.28 -2.72 2.55
CA CYS A 117 13.68 -2.57 2.93
C CYS A 117 13.95 -1.15 3.45
N LEU A 118 13.50 -0.14 2.69
CA LEU A 118 13.64 1.25 3.08
C LEU A 118 12.78 1.58 4.32
N GLU A 119 11.57 1.03 4.44
CA GLU A 119 10.74 1.18 5.65
C GLU A 119 11.46 0.69 6.93
N VAL A 120 12.14 -0.47 6.88
CA VAL A 120 12.92 -1.00 8.00
C VAL A 120 14.12 -0.10 8.30
N ILE A 121 14.87 0.27 7.26
CA ILE A 121 16.03 1.16 7.37
C ILE A 121 15.64 2.50 7.99
N SER A 122 14.58 3.16 7.51
CA SER A 122 14.11 4.46 8.01
C SER A 122 13.67 4.43 9.48
N LYS A 123 13.30 3.26 10.02
CA LYS A 123 12.89 3.07 11.43
C LYS A 123 14.03 2.70 12.38
N GLN A 124 15.12 2.12 11.87
CA GLN A 124 16.12 1.43 12.71
C GLN A 124 17.57 1.89 12.45
N SER A 125 17.87 2.32 11.23
CA SER A 125 19.15 2.91 10.83
C SER A 125 18.93 4.32 10.28
N ARG A 126 19.96 4.92 9.67
CA ARG A 126 19.94 6.27 9.10
C ARG A 126 20.59 6.33 7.73
N TYR A 127 20.39 7.44 7.04
CA TYR A 127 21.00 7.76 5.76
C TYR A 127 20.95 9.28 5.50
N SER A 128 21.74 9.75 4.54
CA SER A 128 21.85 11.16 4.18
C SER A 128 20.55 11.69 3.56
N LEU A 129 19.84 12.53 4.30
CA LEU A 129 18.66 13.25 3.79
C LEU A 129 19.02 14.20 2.64
N THR A 130 20.27 14.68 2.57
CA THR A 130 20.81 15.43 1.43
C THR A 130 20.93 14.57 0.17
N GLN A 131 21.32 13.30 0.28
CA GLN A 131 21.30 12.36 -0.85
C GLN A 131 19.86 12.01 -1.27
N LEU A 132 18.96 11.80 -0.30
CA LEU A 132 17.52 11.62 -0.57
C LEU A 132 16.95 12.84 -1.33
N GLN A 133 17.30 14.05 -0.90
CA GLN A 133 16.92 15.32 -1.52
C GLN A 133 17.45 15.45 -2.95
N LEU A 134 18.70 15.02 -3.19
CA LEU A 134 19.33 15.07 -4.51
C LEU A 134 18.66 14.09 -5.48
N HIS A 135 18.48 12.83 -5.07
CA HIS A 135 17.85 11.80 -5.91
C HIS A 135 16.37 12.13 -6.21
N PHE A 136 15.63 12.63 -5.22
CA PHE A 136 14.25 13.09 -5.39
C PHE A 136 14.11 14.16 -6.50
N GLN A 137 15.08 15.07 -6.62
CA GLN A 137 15.09 16.13 -7.62
C GLN A 137 15.59 15.68 -9.00
N GLN A 138 16.45 14.66 -9.05
CA GLN A 138 17.02 14.15 -10.30
C GLN A 138 16.14 13.07 -10.95
N THR A 139 15.38 12.31 -10.17
CA THR A 139 14.64 11.15 -10.67
C THR A 139 13.35 11.51 -11.42
N LYS A 140 13.27 11.05 -12.68
CA LYS A 140 12.12 11.26 -13.56
C LYS A 140 10.92 10.39 -13.14
N HIS A 141 11.16 9.27 -12.45
CA HIS A 141 10.16 8.28 -12.07
C HIS A 141 9.32 8.76 -10.88
N ALA A 142 8.00 8.83 -11.05
CA ALA A 142 7.08 9.29 -10.02
C ALA A 142 6.97 8.29 -8.86
N GLU A 143 7.22 7.02 -9.12
CA GLU A 143 7.25 5.92 -8.16
C GLU A 143 8.39 6.11 -7.14
N VAL A 144 9.56 6.53 -7.61
CA VAL A 144 10.72 6.83 -6.76
C VAL A 144 10.45 8.07 -5.92
N ARG A 145 9.92 9.14 -6.52
CA ARG A 145 9.55 10.36 -5.79
C ARG A 145 8.47 10.08 -4.74
N LEU A 146 7.49 9.23 -5.05
CA LEU A 146 6.50 8.75 -4.09
C LEU A 146 7.16 7.97 -2.96
N LEU A 147 8.07 7.04 -3.25
CA LEU A 147 8.77 6.25 -2.24
C LEU A 147 9.58 7.12 -1.27
N CYS A 148 10.28 8.15 -1.76
CA CYS A 148 11.00 9.12 -0.92
C CYS A 148 10.07 9.80 0.10
N ILE A 149 8.92 10.31 -0.35
CA ILE A 149 7.96 11.01 0.51
C ILE A 149 7.24 10.03 1.44
N SER A 150 7.01 8.79 1.00
CA SER A 150 6.45 7.73 1.84
C SER A 150 7.33 7.37 3.03
N GLN A 151 8.64 7.65 3.03
CA GLN A 151 9.50 7.41 4.20
C GLN A 151 9.32 8.46 5.31
N PHE A 152 8.79 9.65 5.02
CA PHE A 152 8.73 10.74 5.99
C PHE A 152 8.03 10.33 7.30
N PRO A 153 6.85 9.68 7.31
CA PRO A 153 6.21 9.24 8.55
C PRO A 153 7.06 8.27 9.40
N MET A 154 8.00 7.52 8.79
CA MET A 154 8.95 6.67 9.54
C MET A 154 10.10 7.49 10.09
N ILE A 155 10.67 8.39 9.27
CA ILE A 155 11.74 9.31 9.68
C ILE A 155 11.29 10.15 10.88
N LEU A 156 10.16 10.85 10.77
CA LEU A 156 9.66 11.74 11.82
C LEU A 156 9.26 11.00 13.11
N ALA A 157 8.95 9.70 13.04
CA ALA A 157 8.52 8.90 14.20
C ALA A 157 9.65 8.11 14.88
N ALA A 158 10.79 7.91 14.22
CA ALA A 158 11.88 7.05 14.71
C ALA A 158 13.23 7.76 14.89
N TRP A 159 13.41 8.95 14.31
CA TRP A 159 14.66 9.72 14.43
C TRP A 159 14.59 10.64 15.65
N ASN A 160 15.73 11.00 16.25
CA ASN A 160 15.71 11.85 17.44
C ASN A 160 15.45 13.31 17.04
N GLN A 161 14.79 14.08 17.93
CA GLN A 161 14.36 15.43 17.59
C GLN A 161 15.53 16.34 17.19
N ASN A 162 16.67 16.29 17.88
CA ASN A 162 17.82 17.15 17.59
C ASN A 162 18.36 16.92 16.16
N GLU A 163 18.46 15.66 15.74
CA GLU A 163 18.86 15.28 14.38
C GLU A 163 17.83 15.76 13.33
N LEU A 164 16.55 15.79 13.70
CA LEU A 164 15.47 16.29 12.84
C LEU A 164 15.46 17.82 12.74
N GLU A 165 15.76 18.55 13.83
CA GLU A 165 15.92 20.02 13.82
C GLU A 165 17.05 20.45 12.87
N GLU A 166 18.23 19.80 12.95
CA GLU A 166 19.36 20.08 12.04
C GLU A 166 18.99 19.84 10.56
N GLN A 167 18.12 18.87 10.30
CA GLN A 167 17.69 18.47 8.96
C GLN A 167 16.36 19.10 8.51
N TYR A 168 15.74 19.95 9.34
CA TYR A 168 14.45 20.61 9.08
C TYR A 168 14.40 21.27 7.70
N SER A 169 15.46 22.02 7.36
CA SER A 169 15.57 22.74 6.09
C SER A 169 15.59 21.81 4.86
N VAL A 170 16.23 20.65 4.99
CA VAL A 170 16.33 19.62 3.93
C VAL A 170 14.98 18.92 3.74
N LEU A 171 14.39 18.43 4.83
CA LEU A 171 13.09 17.76 4.84
C LEU A 171 11.98 18.67 4.27
N LYS A 172 11.91 19.92 4.75
CA LYS A 172 10.99 20.94 4.26
C LYS A 172 11.21 21.28 2.78
N SER A 173 12.46 21.35 2.32
CA SER A 173 12.77 21.61 0.91
C SER A 173 12.32 20.48 -0.03
N ILE A 174 12.47 19.22 0.40
CA ILE A 174 11.89 18.06 -0.29
C ILE A 174 10.36 18.17 -0.32
N LEU A 175 9.75 18.40 0.85
CA LEU A 175 8.29 18.41 1.03
C LEU A 175 7.61 19.51 0.20
N VAL A 176 8.14 20.74 0.20
CA VAL A 176 7.62 21.85 -0.62
C VAL A 176 7.67 21.52 -2.11
N LYS A 177 8.71 20.83 -2.59
CA LYS A 177 8.80 20.36 -3.98
C LYS A 177 7.80 19.23 -4.27
N ALA A 178 7.59 18.30 -3.35
CA ALA A 178 6.64 17.21 -3.49
C ALA A 178 5.16 17.65 -3.49
N LEU A 179 4.83 18.71 -2.76
CA LEU A 179 3.53 19.37 -2.84
C LEU A 179 3.26 19.92 -4.26
N GLN A 180 4.30 20.32 -4.98
CA GLN A 180 4.26 20.84 -6.34
C GLN A 180 4.55 19.77 -7.43
N ASP A 181 4.63 18.49 -7.07
CA ASP A 181 4.96 17.41 -8.02
C ASP A 181 3.93 17.32 -9.16
N ASN A 182 4.36 16.85 -10.34
CA ASN A 182 3.47 16.56 -11.46
C ASN A 182 2.49 15.41 -11.15
N GLU A 183 2.90 14.41 -10.36
CA GLU A 183 2.09 13.24 -10.05
C GLU A 183 1.13 13.49 -8.88
N SER A 184 -0.15 13.17 -9.12
CA SER A 184 -1.25 13.26 -8.15
C SER A 184 -0.98 12.51 -6.83
N ARG A 185 -0.43 11.29 -6.91
CA ARG A 185 -0.13 10.44 -5.75
C ARG A 185 0.99 11.02 -4.88
N VAL A 186 2.01 11.62 -5.49
CA VAL A 186 3.10 12.30 -4.77
C VAL A 186 2.55 13.52 -4.03
N ARG A 187 1.75 14.35 -4.73
CA ARG A 187 1.08 15.50 -4.08
C ARG A 187 0.15 15.09 -2.94
N GLN A 188 -0.51 13.93 -3.03
CA GLN A 188 -1.37 13.40 -1.97
C GLN A 188 -0.56 12.98 -0.74
N LYS A 189 0.48 12.15 -0.92
CA LYS A 189 1.36 11.76 0.20
C LYS A 189 2.05 12.97 0.83
N ALA A 190 2.41 13.97 0.02
CA ALA A 190 2.98 15.22 0.51
C ALA A 190 2.00 16.05 1.37
N ARG A 191 0.68 16.01 1.13
CA ARG A 191 -0.32 16.67 1.99
C ARG A 191 -0.48 15.97 3.35
N GLU A 192 -0.47 14.64 3.34
CA GLU A 192 -0.43 13.82 4.57
C GLU A 192 0.79 14.18 5.42
N VAL A 193 1.98 14.13 4.80
CA VAL A 193 3.26 14.44 5.45
C VAL A 193 3.31 15.89 5.92
N LEU A 194 2.76 16.86 5.18
CA LEU A 194 2.70 18.26 5.63
C LEU A 194 1.89 18.44 6.91
N CYS A 195 0.84 17.64 7.15
CA CYS A 195 0.13 17.67 8.41
C CYS A 195 1.04 17.19 9.56
N LEU A 196 1.62 15.99 9.43
CA LEU A 196 2.54 15.41 10.44
C LEU A 196 3.75 16.32 10.72
N PHE A 197 4.29 16.95 9.68
CA PHE A 197 5.42 17.88 9.75
C PHE A 197 5.01 19.21 10.43
N ALA A 198 3.76 19.65 10.29
CA ALA A 198 3.24 20.82 11.00
C ALA A 198 2.88 20.50 12.46
N ASP A 199 2.38 19.30 12.74
CA ASP A 199 2.07 18.82 14.10
C ASP A 199 3.35 18.64 14.95
N MET A 200 4.50 18.26 14.33
CA MET A 200 5.77 18.10 15.07
C MET A 200 6.53 19.43 15.27
N TRP A 201 6.30 20.43 14.43
CA TRP A 201 6.96 21.75 14.47
C TRP A 201 5.96 22.88 14.73
N GLU A 202 5.12 22.74 15.76
CA GLU A 202 4.02 23.70 16.05
C GLU A 202 4.47 25.18 16.10
N GLY A 203 5.68 25.46 16.58
CA GLY A 203 6.27 26.81 16.59
C GLY A 203 6.45 27.46 15.21
N TYR A 204 6.38 26.69 14.14
CA TYR A 204 6.47 27.12 12.73
C TYR A 204 5.09 27.13 12.02
N MET A 205 3.98 26.93 12.75
CA MET A 205 2.62 26.85 12.17
C MET A 205 2.25 28.05 11.28
N ASP A 206 2.68 29.26 11.65
CA ASP A 206 2.42 30.48 10.89
C ASP A 206 3.06 30.47 9.49
N GLU A 207 4.16 29.72 9.32
CA GLU A 207 4.79 29.45 8.02
C GLU A 207 4.12 28.29 7.29
N PHE A 208 3.84 27.17 7.98
CA PHE A 208 3.19 26.00 7.36
C PHE A 208 1.83 26.34 6.74
N VAL A 209 1.09 27.25 7.36
CA VAL A 209 -0.19 27.75 6.86
C VAL A 209 -0.06 28.54 5.53
N GLN A 210 1.12 29.07 5.21
CA GLN A 210 1.40 29.81 3.97
C GLN A 210 1.98 28.94 2.83
N ILE A 211 2.59 27.79 3.14
CA ILE A 211 3.13 26.86 2.14
C ILE A 211 2.07 26.37 1.11
N PRO A 212 0.88 25.91 1.51
CA PRO A 212 -0.08 25.34 0.57
C PRO A 212 -0.83 26.42 -0.25
N SER A 213 -0.84 26.23 -1.57
CA SER A 213 -1.66 27.03 -2.50
C SER A 213 -3.15 26.90 -2.18
N ARG A 214 -3.99 27.82 -2.70
CA ARG A 214 -5.44 27.83 -2.39
C ARG A 214 -6.11 26.46 -2.60
N THR A 215 -5.95 25.85 -3.77
CA THR A 215 -6.55 24.55 -4.09
C THR A 215 -6.01 23.42 -3.21
N MET A 216 -4.74 23.51 -2.82
CA MET A 216 -4.10 22.58 -1.90
C MET A 216 -4.65 22.71 -0.48
N ARG A 217 -4.94 23.93 -0.01
CA ARG A 217 -5.62 24.17 1.28
C ARG A 217 -7.02 23.58 1.28
N GLU A 218 -7.77 23.78 0.20
CA GLU A 218 -9.09 23.17 -0.01
C GLU A 218 -9.00 21.63 -0.02
N SER A 219 -7.91 21.03 -0.53
CA SER A 219 -7.64 19.58 -0.42
C SER A 219 -7.27 19.14 1.00
N ILE A 220 -6.34 19.82 1.69
CA ILE A 220 -5.91 19.46 3.06
C ILE A 220 -7.10 19.47 4.03
N ILE A 221 -7.91 20.54 4.00
CA ILE A 221 -9.07 20.71 4.87
C ILE A 221 -10.12 19.60 4.65
N LYS A 222 -10.22 19.06 3.42
CA LYS A 222 -11.13 17.98 3.05
C LYS A 222 -10.59 16.59 3.40
N GLU A 223 -9.30 16.35 3.16
CA GLU A 223 -8.67 15.02 3.31
C GLU A 223 -8.22 14.73 4.74
N TYR A 224 -7.78 15.76 5.47
CA TYR A 224 -7.23 15.67 6.82
C TYR A 224 -7.95 16.65 7.77
N PRO A 225 -9.29 16.61 7.89
CA PRO A 225 -10.09 17.66 8.53
C PRO A 225 -9.81 17.86 10.03
N THR A 226 -9.15 16.91 10.70
CA THR A 226 -8.87 16.91 12.14
C THR A 226 -7.51 17.50 12.52
N THR A 227 -6.54 17.60 11.61
CA THR A 227 -5.14 17.95 11.94
C THR A 227 -4.99 19.41 12.37
N THR A 228 -3.95 19.74 13.15
CA THR A 228 -3.74 21.11 13.66
C THR A 228 -3.60 22.10 12.51
N LEU A 229 -2.91 21.70 11.43
CA LEU A 229 -2.77 22.46 10.20
C LEU A 229 -4.13 22.73 9.54
N ALA A 230 -5.02 21.74 9.42
CA ALA A 230 -6.35 21.95 8.82
C ALA A 230 -7.21 22.92 9.65
N GLN A 231 -7.10 22.88 10.98
CA GLN A 231 -7.79 23.82 11.87
C GLN A 231 -7.24 25.26 11.71
N ASN A 232 -5.91 25.44 11.71
CA ASN A 232 -5.28 26.74 11.48
C ASN A 232 -5.56 27.31 10.08
N LEU A 233 -5.60 26.45 9.05
CA LEU A 233 -5.97 26.82 7.69
C LEU A 233 -7.41 27.36 7.61
N ARG A 234 -8.38 26.72 8.29
CA ARG A 234 -9.76 27.24 8.41
C ARG A 234 -9.79 28.59 9.14
N SER A 235 -9.06 28.70 10.26
CA SER A 235 -9.03 29.92 11.06
C SER A 235 -8.52 31.14 10.26
N LYS A 236 -7.45 30.96 9.48
CA LYS A 236 -6.80 32.06 8.74
C LYS A 236 -7.43 32.37 7.38
N PHE A 237 -8.17 31.43 6.77
CA PHE A 237 -8.70 31.58 5.40
C PHE A 237 -10.19 31.27 5.20
N GLY A 238 -10.91 30.82 6.25
CA GLY A 238 -12.30 30.39 6.18
C GLY A 238 -12.50 28.96 5.64
N GLU A 239 -13.72 28.46 5.72
CA GLU A 239 -14.08 27.12 5.21
C GLU A 239 -14.11 27.10 3.67
N PRO A 240 -13.63 26.02 3.01
CA PRO A 240 -13.71 25.83 1.57
C PRO A 240 -15.14 25.97 1.01
N THR A 241 -15.46 27.15 0.46
CA THR A 241 -16.77 27.41 -0.16
C THR A 241 -16.88 26.63 -1.46
N THR A 242 -17.70 25.58 -1.46
CA THR A 242 -18.00 24.75 -2.63
C THR A 242 -18.80 25.53 -3.66
N LYS A 243 -18.10 26.32 -4.49
CA LYS A 243 -18.65 26.91 -5.70
C LYS A 243 -19.04 25.79 -6.67
N ARG A 244 -20.30 25.34 -6.57
CA ARG A 244 -20.95 24.47 -7.56
C ARG A 244 -21.04 25.26 -8.86
N THR A 245 -20.00 25.19 -9.69
CA THR A 245 -20.02 25.74 -11.05
C THR A 245 -21.22 25.12 -11.77
N PRO A 246 -22.24 25.89 -12.18
CA PRO A 246 -23.36 25.32 -12.91
C PRO A 246 -22.81 24.75 -14.22
N LEU A 247 -23.12 23.49 -14.49
CA LEU A 247 -22.80 22.86 -15.76
C LEU A 247 -23.41 23.73 -16.88
N LYS A 248 -22.54 24.30 -17.73
CA LYS A 248 -22.99 24.99 -18.94
C LYS A 248 -23.76 23.96 -19.77
N GLN A 249 -25.09 24.08 -19.81
CA GLN A 249 -25.90 23.32 -20.75
C GLN A 249 -25.37 23.61 -22.15
N ARG A 250 -24.89 22.57 -22.81
CA ARG A 250 -24.37 22.64 -24.17
C ARG A 250 -25.57 22.84 -25.09
N PHE A 251 -25.87 24.09 -25.44
CA PHE A 251 -26.88 24.40 -26.45
C PHE A 251 -26.55 23.60 -27.71
N SER A 252 -27.54 22.83 -28.18
CA SER A 252 -27.43 21.98 -29.36
C SER A 252 -27.29 22.84 -30.60
N THR A 253 -26.17 22.70 -31.30
CA THR A 253 -26.00 23.22 -32.66
C THR A 253 -26.96 22.50 -33.61
N PRO A 254 -27.83 23.22 -34.35
CA PRO A 254 -28.64 22.60 -35.40
C PRO A 254 -27.76 22.02 -36.51
N GLU A 255 -28.27 20.98 -37.16
CA GLU A 255 -27.63 20.33 -38.31
C GLU A 255 -27.86 21.15 -39.61
N ALA A 256 -27.02 20.93 -40.62
CA ALA A 256 -26.86 21.86 -41.75
C ALA A 256 -27.86 21.66 -42.90
N SER A 257 -28.15 22.74 -43.64
CA SER A 257 -28.78 22.70 -44.95
C SER A 257 -28.08 23.63 -45.95
N MET A 258 -27.73 23.06 -47.11
CA MET A 258 -27.15 23.68 -48.32
C MET A 258 -27.80 25.01 -48.75
N THR A 259 -27.02 25.95 -49.36
CA THR A 259 -26.97 26.19 -50.84
C THR A 259 -26.08 27.40 -51.25
N SER A 260 -25.34 27.23 -52.35
CA SER A 260 -24.90 28.23 -53.38
C SER A 260 -24.46 29.67 -53.02
N GLU A 261 -23.17 29.94 -53.25
CA GLU A 261 -22.58 30.88 -54.25
C GLU A 261 -23.14 32.31 -54.47
N ASP A 262 -22.19 33.25 -54.56
CA ASP A 262 -22.12 34.54 -55.27
C ASP A 262 -23.32 35.51 -55.33
N SER A 263 -23.13 36.73 -54.77
CA SER A 263 -23.07 37.97 -55.57
C SER A 263 -22.67 39.24 -54.79
N ASP A 264 -22.09 40.16 -55.55
CA ASP A 264 -21.64 41.55 -55.34
C ASP A 264 -22.38 42.56 -54.41
N ALA A 265 -21.75 43.74 -54.31
CA ALA A 265 -22.36 45.07 -54.13
C ALA A 265 -22.79 45.55 -52.72
N ALA A 266 -21.76 45.93 -51.93
CA ALA A 266 -21.52 47.31 -51.48
C ALA A 266 -22.59 48.15 -50.72
N SER A 267 -22.07 48.86 -49.70
CA SER A 267 -22.61 50.10 -49.12
C SER A 267 -23.76 49.92 -48.09
N SER A 268 -23.96 50.82 -47.11
CA SER A 268 -23.19 52.03 -46.76
C SER A 268 -23.47 52.54 -45.34
N GLN A 269 -22.62 53.47 -44.88
CA GLN A 269 -22.90 54.49 -43.84
C GLN A 269 -23.02 53.98 -42.38
N ARG A 270 -22.13 54.43 -41.46
CA ARG A 270 -22.18 55.65 -40.60
C ARG A 270 -22.80 55.34 -39.24
N ASP A 271 -22.44 55.99 -38.14
CA ASP A 271 -21.43 57.03 -37.82
C ASP A 271 -20.89 56.67 -36.41
N SER A 272 -19.58 56.77 -36.09
CA SER A 272 -18.85 57.93 -35.55
C SER A 272 -19.37 58.46 -34.18
N VAL A 273 -18.55 58.96 -33.23
CA VAL A 273 -17.11 59.28 -33.26
C VAL A 273 -16.47 59.36 -31.84
N SER A 274 -15.18 59.00 -31.71
CA SER A 274 -14.17 59.45 -30.70
C SER A 274 -14.49 59.32 -29.19
N THR A 275 -13.62 59.61 -28.20
CA THR A 275 -12.35 60.38 -28.09
C THR A 275 -11.44 59.73 -27.03
N THR A 276 -10.22 59.25 -27.34
CA THR A 276 -8.88 59.93 -27.22
C THR A 276 -8.49 60.25 -25.75
N SER A 277 -7.25 60.10 -25.25
CA SER A 277 -5.90 60.18 -25.86
C SER A 277 -4.90 59.16 -25.21
N ASN A 278 -3.93 58.60 -25.97
CA ASN A 278 -2.49 58.97 -26.09
C ASN A 278 -1.62 58.60 -24.86
N GLN A 279 -0.29 58.39 -24.95
CA GLN A 279 0.69 58.88 -25.93
C GLN A 279 1.95 57.97 -26.03
N PHE A 280 2.60 57.95 -27.20
CA PHE A 280 3.97 57.42 -27.44
C PHE A 280 5.03 58.53 -27.21
N PRO A 281 6.33 58.18 -27.11
CA PRO A 281 7.22 58.42 -28.26
C PRO A 281 8.17 57.24 -28.58
N GLU A 282 8.79 57.31 -29.76
CA GLU A 282 9.71 56.31 -30.33
C GLU A 282 11.18 56.64 -30.03
N GLU A 283 12.09 55.66 -30.21
CA GLU A 283 13.47 55.95 -30.64
C GLU A 283 13.99 54.84 -31.60
N PHE A 284 14.97 55.20 -32.44
CA PHE A 284 15.28 54.60 -33.76
C PHE A 284 15.89 53.18 -33.77
N GLY A 285 15.63 52.41 -34.84
CA GLY A 285 16.43 51.22 -35.20
C GLY A 285 15.98 50.41 -36.43
N MET A 286 16.59 50.64 -37.60
CA MET A 286 16.59 49.71 -38.76
C MET A 286 17.60 48.56 -38.52
N SER A 287 17.61 47.38 -39.15
CA SER A 287 17.05 46.93 -40.44
C SER A 287 16.77 45.41 -40.41
N SER A 288 15.97 44.91 -41.37
CA SER A 288 15.75 43.46 -41.62
C SER A 288 17.02 42.70 -42.03
N GLN A 289 17.11 41.42 -41.68
CA GLN A 289 17.81 40.38 -42.47
C GLN A 289 17.37 38.96 -42.10
N ASP A 290 17.36 38.06 -43.09
CA ASP A 290 16.97 36.65 -42.97
C ASP A 290 17.99 35.80 -42.18
N LEU A 291 17.52 34.72 -41.53
CA LEU A 291 18.39 33.61 -41.15
C LEU A 291 17.84 32.25 -41.60
N ASN A 292 18.69 31.51 -42.30
CA ASN A 292 18.36 30.30 -43.04
C ASN A 292 18.11 29.07 -42.15
N ARG A 293 17.17 28.22 -42.61
CA ARG A 293 16.95 26.86 -42.12
C ARG A 293 18.09 25.91 -42.56
N VAL A 294 19.20 25.89 -41.83
CA VAL A 294 20.32 24.98 -42.10
C VAL A 294 20.01 23.55 -41.62
N LYS A 295 20.49 22.53 -42.36
CA LYS A 295 20.11 21.12 -42.23
C LYS A 295 21.35 20.20 -42.17
N VAL A 296 21.61 19.63 -40.99
CA VAL A 296 22.63 18.58 -40.75
C VAL A 296 21.96 17.55 -39.83
N LYS A 297 21.50 16.39 -40.30
CA LYS A 297 22.23 15.19 -40.81
C LYS A 297 22.85 14.36 -39.68
N VAL A 298 22.04 13.46 -39.12
CA VAL A 298 22.45 12.35 -38.24
C VAL A 298 22.80 11.13 -39.13
N PRO A 299 23.88 10.36 -38.83
CA PRO A 299 24.19 9.14 -39.55
C PRO A 299 23.40 7.94 -39.00
N SER A 300 22.92 7.07 -39.89
CA SER A 300 22.47 5.71 -39.55
C SER A 300 23.67 4.79 -39.28
N ASN A 301 23.42 3.69 -38.57
CA ASN A 301 24.14 2.44 -38.83
C ASN A 301 23.20 1.27 -38.48
N ASP A 302 23.06 0.32 -39.40
CA ASP A 302 22.01 -0.71 -39.35
C ASP A 302 22.47 -1.99 -38.66
N ILE A 303 21.57 -2.66 -37.93
CA ILE A 303 21.63 -4.10 -37.67
C ILE A 303 20.22 -4.65 -37.93
N ALA A 304 20.13 -5.67 -38.79
CA ALA A 304 18.87 -6.19 -39.30
C ALA A 304 18.12 -7.06 -38.28
N MET A 305 16.79 -7.06 -38.39
CA MET A 305 15.96 -8.20 -38.00
C MET A 305 15.81 -9.14 -39.21
N ASP A 306 15.88 -10.44 -38.97
CA ASP A 306 15.51 -11.49 -39.91
C ASP A 306 14.29 -12.23 -39.36
N GLU A 307 13.28 -12.50 -40.18
CA GLU A 307 12.03 -13.16 -39.77
C GLU A 307 11.73 -14.34 -40.70
N GLY A 308 11.83 -15.57 -40.16
CA GLY A 308 12.17 -16.76 -40.94
C GLY A 308 11.25 -17.98 -40.76
N LEU A 309 9.96 -17.82 -41.05
CA LEU A 309 9.00 -18.88 -41.43
C LEU A 309 8.54 -19.95 -40.41
N LEU A 310 7.37 -20.53 -40.76
CA LEU A 310 6.60 -21.53 -40.02
C LEU A 310 6.91 -22.97 -40.49
N SER A 311 6.72 -23.96 -39.60
CA SER A 311 6.25 -25.29 -40.00
C SER A 311 5.59 -26.06 -38.84
N GLN A 312 4.62 -26.91 -39.18
CA GLN A 312 3.82 -27.73 -38.27
C GLN A 312 4.29 -29.19 -38.28
N ARG A 313 4.18 -29.92 -37.14
CA ARG A 313 3.41 -31.18 -37.03
C ARG A 313 3.42 -31.87 -35.65
N SER A 314 2.19 -32.08 -35.14
CA SER A 314 1.65 -33.35 -34.61
C SER A 314 2.33 -34.15 -33.47
N LEU A 315 1.55 -34.30 -32.37
CA LEU A 315 1.31 -35.54 -31.59
C LEU A 315 2.52 -36.23 -30.91
N SER A 316 2.54 -36.45 -29.59
CA SER A 316 1.62 -37.36 -28.89
C SER A 316 1.89 -37.43 -27.37
N SER A 317 1.12 -38.27 -26.65
CA SER A 317 1.26 -38.70 -25.24
C SER A 317 1.03 -37.69 -24.10
N SER A 318 -0.15 -37.80 -23.49
CA SER A 318 -0.35 -37.74 -22.02
C SER A 318 -0.30 -39.19 -21.47
N PRO A 319 -0.49 -39.50 -20.16
CA PRO A 319 -0.78 -38.60 -19.02
C PRO A 319 0.00 -38.90 -17.72
N SER A 320 -0.05 -37.95 -16.78
CA SER A 320 -0.34 -38.24 -15.36
C SER A 320 -0.79 -36.97 -14.63
N SER A 321 -1.81 -37.10 -13.78
CA SER A 321 -2.38 -36.01 -12.99
C SER A 321 -2.30 -36.35 -11.51
N SER A 322 -1.94 -35.39 -10.66
CA SER A 322 -2.14 -35.48 -9.21
C SER A 322 -2.75 -34.19 -8.68
N SER A 323 -3.86 -34.34 -7.97
CA SER A 323 -4.60 -33.26 -7.29
C SER A 323 -4.56 -33.46 -5.78
N LEU A 324 -4.84 -32.39 -5.04
CA LEU A 324 -4.88 -32.32 -3.57
C LEU A 324 -6.12 -31.52 -3.15
N PRO A 325 -6.67 -31.75 -1.93
CA PRO A 325 -7.81 -32.66 -1.86
C PRO A 325 -9.04 -32.05 -1.17
N ASP A 326 -10.16 -32.77 -1.23
CA ASP A 326 -11.32 -32.56 -0.37
C ASP A 326 -12.06 -33.89 -0.14
N LEU A 327 -12.25 -34.29 1.12
CA LEU A 327 -13.52 -34.80 1.66
C LEU A 327 -13.45 -35.11 3.16
N SER A 328 -14.62 -35.19 3.79
CA SER A 328 -14.85 -35.66 5.16
C SER A 328 -15.24 -37.15 5.21
N GLY A 329 -15.08 -37.80 6.37
CA GLY A 329 -15.57 -39.17 6.59
C GLY A 329 -15.15 -39.79 7.93
N ILE A 330 -16.12 -40.32 8.69
CA ILE A 330 -15.92 -41.08 9.93
C ILE A 330 -16.15 -42.58 9.65
N PRO A 331 -15.34 -43.47 10.23
CA PRO A 331 -15.85 -44.74 10.75
C PRO A 331 -15.38 -45.05 12.18
N ALA A 332 -16.02 -46.03 12.83
CA ALA A 332 -15.71 -46.55 14.17
C ALA A 332 -16.09 -48.05 14.27
N VAL A 333 -15.80 -48.70 15.41
CA VAL A 333 -16.20 -50.10 15.77
C VAL A 333 -15.40 -51.18 14.99
N GLU A 334 -15.00 -52.39 15.44
CA GLU A 334 -15.10 -53.29 16.63
C GLU A 334 -13.72 -54.06 16.72
N GLU A 335 -13.24 -54.87 17.68
CA GLU A 335 -13.52 -55.37 19.06
C GLU A 335 -12.17 -56.01 19.59
N LYS A 336 -11.92 -56.77 20.68
CA LYS A 336 -12.53 -57.35 21.91
C LYS A 336 -11.35 -57.54 22.94
N VAL A 337 -11.44 -58.06 24.17
CA VAL A 337 -11.52 -59.48 24.63
C VAL A 337 -11.52 -59.48 26.18
N ASN A 338 -12.42 -60.25 26.80
CA ASN A 338 -12.49 -60.80 28.18
C ASN A 338 -12.03 -59.94 29.40
N THR A 339 -12.80 -59.67 30.47
CA THR A 339 -13.76 -60.47 31.29
C THR A 339 -13.12 -61.43 32.30
N VAL A 340 -13.40 -61.25 33.60
CA VAL A 340 -14.14 -62.17 34.52
C VAL A 340 -14.50 -61.42 35.83
N THR A 341 -15.63 -61.76 36.46
CA THR A 341 -16.18 -61.11 37.70
C THR A 341 -16.04 -62.04 38.94
N PRO A 342 -17.03 -62.49 39.78
CA PRO A 342 -18.49 -62.27 39.91
C PRO A 342 -19.08 -62.07 41.35
N VAL A 343 -20.41 -61.80 41.43
CA VAL A 343 -21.39 -62.31 42.45
C VAL A 343 -21.36 -61.80 43.92
N ALA A 344 -22.50 -61.56 44.63
CA ALA A 344 -23.91 -61.27 44.26
C ALA A 344 -24.76 -60.78 45.50
N SER A 345 -26.04 -60.44 45.24
CA SER A 345 -27.26 -60.36 46.10
C SER A 345 -27.20 -60.94 47.54
N GLY A 346 -27.90 -60.46 48.58
CA GLY A 346 -29.02 -59.50 48.77
C GLY A 346 -29.38 -59.49 50.28
N SER A 347 -30.59 -59.26 50.82
CA SER A 347 -31.88 -58.68 50.37
C SER A 347 -32.89 -58.78 51.54
N GLY A 348 -33.72 -57.77 51.83
CA GLY A 348 -34.71 -57.80 52.93
C GLY A 348 -35.59 -56.52 53.05
N GLU A 349 -36.73 -56.59 53.75
CA GLU A 349 -37.88 -55.68 53.56
C GLU A 349 -38.77 -55.46 54.83
N GLN A 350 -39.41 -54.28 54.92
CA GLN A 350 -40.62 -53.89 55.72
C GLN A 350 -40.64 -53.80 57.28
N ILE A 351 -40.98 -52.58 57.75
CA ILE A 351 -42.12 -52.20 58.64
C ILE A 351 -42.11 -52.38 60.20
N ASP A 352 -42.43 -51.24 60.85
CA ASP A 352 -43.17 -50.95 62.11
C ASP A 352 -42.60 -50.78 63.56
N THR A 353 -43.33 -49.85 64.21
CA THR A 353 -43.48 -49.22 65.53
C THR A 353 -43.03 -49.81 66.91
N THR A 354 -42.79 -48.85 67.83
CA THR A 354 -43.35 -48.73 69.22
C THR A 354 -42.50 -48.99 70.50
N SER A 355 -42.67 -48.05 71.45
CA SER A 355 -42.58 -48.13 72.94
C SER A 355 -41.27 -47.85 73.75
N GLN A 356 -41.52 -47.06 74.81
CA GLN A 356 -40.79 -46.73 76.06
C GLN A 356 -40.99 -47.84 77.15
N PRO A 357 -40.52 -47.73 78.42
CA PRO A 357 -39.32 -47.08 79.02
C PRO A 357 -38.68 -47.86 80.24
N THR A 358 -37.88 -47.15 81.06
CA THR A 358 -37.69 -47.25 82.54
C THR A 358 -36.72 -48.24 83.24
N SER A 359 -36.13 -47.70 84.34
CA SER A 359 -35.46 -48.34 85.50
C SER A 359 -34.03 -48.94 85.34
N MET A 360 -33.28 -49.21 86.42
CA MET A 360 -32.77 -48.37 87.53
C MET A 360 -31.68 -49.15 88.33
N ASP A 361 -30.55 -48.51 88.68
CA ASP A 361 -29.46 -48.89 89.65
C ASP A 361 -28.05 -48.60 89.05
N VAL A 362 -27.03 -47.99 89.71
CA VAL A 362 -26.44 -48.11 91.08
C VAL A 362 -25.52 -49.35 91.18
N SER A 363 -24.18 -49.30 91.31
CA SER A 363 -23.15 -48.23 91.41
C SER A 363 -21.75 -48.80 90.96
N PRO A 364 -20.56 -48.42 91.52
CA PRO A 364 -19.71 -47.27 91.19
C PRO A 364 -18.32 -47.68 90.55
N PRO A 365 -17.15 -47.03 90.80
CA PRO A 365 -16.69 -45.86 90.02
C PRO A 365 -15.24 -45.95 89.45
N SER A 366 -15.01 -45.42 88.24
CA SER A 366 -13.65 -45.02 87.80
C SER A 366 -13.61 -44.01 86.63
N SER A 367 -12.62 -43.11 86.66
CA SER A 367 -11.95 -42.40 85.53
C SER A 367 -12.72 -41.60 84.44
N ILE A 368 -14.05 -41.43 84.44
CA ILE A 368 -14.77 -40.69 83.36
C ILE A 368 -15.09 -39.20 83.69
N SER A 369 -14.07 -38.40 84.06
CA SER A 369 -14.24 -36.94 84.24
C SER A 369 -13.60 -36.09 83.14
N PHE A 370 -12.46 -36.53 82.60
CA PHE A 370 -11.71 -35.77 81.58
C PHE A 370 -12.30 -35.95 80.18
N PHE A 371 -12.58 -37.20 79.77
CA PHE A 371 -13.13 -37.50 78.44
C PHE A 371 -14.49 -36.84 78.17
N LYS A 372 -15.35 -36.71 79.19
CA LYS A 372 -16.63 -36.01 79.03
C LYS A 372 -16.45 -34.50 78.82
N ARG A 373 -15.55 -33.86 79.58
CA ARG A 373 -15.21 -32.44 79.34
C ARG A 373 -14.58 -32.22 77.96
N MET A 374 -13.79 -33.17 77.47
CA MET A 374 -13.25 -33.16 76.10
C MET A 374 -14.35 -33.32 75.05
N SER A 375 -15.28 -34.28 75.21
CA SER A 375 -16.40 -34.44 74.26
C SER A 375 -17.29 -33.21 74.23
N ASP A 376 -17.63 -32.66 75.39
CA ASP A 376 -18.53 -31.51 75.51
C ASP A 376 -17.88 -30.25 74.91
N PHE A 377 -16.56 -30.07 75.05
CA PHE A 377 -15.80 -29.00 74.40
C PHE A 377 -15.68 -29.18 72.88
N ILE A 378 -15.47 -30.41 72.39
CA ILE A 378 -15.41 -30.72 70.95
C ILE A 378 -16.79 -30.49 70.30
N ILE A 379 -17.87 -30.93 70.95
CA ILE A 379 -19.25 -30.70 70.48
C ILE A 379 -19.54 -29.19 70.44
N TRP A 380 -19.19 -28.44 71.49
CA TRP A 380 -19.32 -26.99 71.51
C TRP A 380 -18.54 -26.33 70.36
N LEU A 381 -17.28 -26.71 70.15
CA LEU A 381 -16.44 -26.19 69.06
C LEU A 381 -17.03 -26.48 67.67
N ILE A 382 -17.56 -27.69 67.44
CA ILE A 382 -18.21 -28.06 66.17
C ILE A 382 -19.49 -27.25 65.96
N THR A 383 -20.33 -27.07 66.99
CA THR A 383 -21.54 -26.23 66.88
C THR A 383 -21.21 -24.75 66.65
N ALA A 384 -20.15 -24.23 67.27
CA ALA A 384 -19.66 -22.88 67.04
C ALA A 384 -19.13 -22.71 65.60
N LEU A 385 -18.38 -23.69 65.07
CA LEU A 385 -17.89 -23.67 63.69
C LEU A 385 -19.05 -23.71 62.69
N SER A 386 -20.06 -24.55 62.94
CA SER A 386 -21.27 -24.64 62.12
C SER A 386 -22.06 -23.33 62.11
N ALA A 387 -22.22 -22.68 63.26
CA ALA A 387 -22.84 -21.36 63.36
C ALA A 387 -22.04 -20.28 62.60
N LEU A 388 -20.70 -20.32 62.65
CA LEU A 388 -19.83 -19.39 61.93
C LEU A 388 -19.97 -19.56 60.40
N VAL A 389 -19.99 -20.80 59.91
CA VAL A 389 -20.27 -21.11 58.50
C VAL A 389 -21.67 -20.64 58.07
N ALA A 390 -22.69 -20.84 58.91
CA ALA A 390 -24.04 -20.36 58.64
C ALA A 390 -24.12 -18.82 58.55
N VAL A 391 -23.48 -18.10 59.48
CA VAL A 391 -23.39 -16.63 59.46
C VAL A 391 -22.64 -16.14 58.22
N TYR A 392 -21.55 -16.81 57.82
CA TYR A 392 -20.80 -16.47 56.60
C TYR A 392 -21.64 -16.71 55.33
N GLY A 393 -22.41 -17.80 55.28
CA GLY A 393 -23.35 -18.07 54.18
C GLY A 393 -24.46 -17.01 54.07
N ILE A 394 -25.05 -16.61 55.21
CA ILE A 394 -26.07 -15.54 55.25
C ILE A 394 -25.46 -14.19 54.83
N ALA A 395 -24.25 -13.86 55.31
CA ALA A 395 -23.55 -12.64 54.90
C ALA A 395 -23.24 -12.63 53.40
N GLY A 396 -22.79 -13.76 52.83
CA GLY A 396 -22.55 -13.93 51.39
C GLY A 396 -23.82 -13.81 50.55
N ALA A 397 -24.97 -14.32 51.04
CA ALA A 397 -26.25 -14.15 50.38
C ALA A 397 -26.70 -12.68 50.38
N ILE A 398 -26.51 -11.96 51.50
CA ILE A 398 -26.85 -10.54 51.62
C ILE A 398 -25.96 -9.66 50.73
N THR A 399 -24.65 -9.91 50.68
CA THR A 399 -23.76 -9.15 49.78
C THR A 399 -24.03 -9.44 48.32
N SER A 400 -24.34 -10.70 47.95
CA SER A 400 -24.74 -11.06 46.59
C SER A 400 -26.05 -10.38 46.17
N TYR A 401 -27.06 -10.36 47.05
CA TYR A 401 -28.34 -9.67 46.82
C TYR A 401 -28.16 -8.15 46.66
N LEU A 402 -27.29 -7.53 47.47
CA LEU A 402 -26.95 -6.10 47.34
C LEU A 402 -26.20 -5.80 46.03
N LEU A 403 -25.30 -6.68 45.59
CA LEU A 403 -24.59 -6.52 44.31
C LEU A 403 -25.58 -6.57 43.12
N LEU A 404 -26.48 -7.54 43.13
CA LEU A 404 -27.50 -7.76 42.09
C LEU A 404 -28.57 -6.65 42.01
N ASN A 405 -28.81 -5.92 43.10
CA ASN A 405 -29.82 -4.86 43.16
C ASN A 405 -29.23 -3.44 43.16
N SER A 406 -27.91 -3.30 42.99
CA SER A 406 -27.26 -2.01 42.75
C SER A 406 -27.25 -1.70 41.24
N PRO A 407 -27.79 -0.56 40.77
CA PRO A 407 -27.71 -0.16 39.37
C PRO A 407 -26.30 0.30 39.04
N SER A 408 -25.38 -0.66 38.90
CA SER A 408 -23.96 -0.39 38.67
C SER A 408 -23.76 0.31 37.33
N GLN A 409 -22.94 1.36 37.32
CA GLN A 409 -22.56 2.17 36.16
C GLN A 409 -22.10 1.32 34.94
N ILE A 410 -21.53 0.15 35.23
CA ILE A 410 -21.11 -0.90 34.28
C ILE A 410 -22.23 -1.32 33.32
N SER A 411 -23.50 -1.36 33.75
CA SER A 411 -24.60 -1.78 32.84
C SER A 411 -24.96 -0.70 31.83
N MET A 412 -24.82 0.59 32.17
CA MET A 412 -24.95 1.68 31.20
C MET A 412 -23.75 1.73 30.25
N GLU A 413 -22.54 1.50 30.74
CA GLU A 413 -21.34 1.40 29.89
C GLU A 413 -21.40 0.19 28.94
N LEU A 414 -21.98 -0.95 29.36
CA LEU A 414 -22.24 -2.08 28.46
C LEU A 414 -23.27 -1.73 27.38
N GLN A 415 -24.35 -1.04 27.74
CA GLN A 415 -25.42 -0.66 26.82
C GLN A 415 -24.91 0.34 25.75
N ASP A 416 -24.17 1.37 26.17
CA ASP A 416 -23.57 2.37 25.27
C ASP A 416 -22.50 1.74 24.36
N LEU A 417 -21.77 0.73 24.85
CA LEU A 417 -20.82 -0.05 24.04
C LEU A 417 -21.53 -0.98 23.04
N GLU A 418 -22.66 -1.60 23.40
CA GLU A 418 -23.49 -2.38 22.48
C GLU A 418 -24.11 -1.49 21.38
N ASP A 419 -24.66 -0.32 21.74
CA ASP A 419 -25.19 0.67 20.80
C ASP A 419 -24.08 1.23 19.88
N SER A 420 -22.87 1.46 20.42
CA SER A 420 -21.69 1.86 19.64
C SER A 420 -21.24 0.79 18.64
N VAL A 421 -21.28 -0.49 19.03
CA VAL A 421 -21.01 -1.63 18.13
C VAL A 421 -22.11 -1.76 17.06
N ALA A 422 -23.38 -1.57 17.43
CA ALA A 422 -24.50 -1.59 16.49
C ALA A 422 -24.41 -0.44 15.46
N ALA A 423 -24.14 0.79 15.91
CA ALA A 423 -23.93 1.94 15.04
C ALA A 423 -22.71 1.76 14.11
N THR A 424 -21.64 1.14 14.61
CA THR A 424 -20.46 0.81 13.81
C THR A 424 -20.78 -0.24 12.75
N ARG A 425 -21.53 -1.29 13.09
CA ARG A 425 -22.01 -2.31 12.14
C ARG A 425 -22.91 -1.73 11.05
N PHE A 426 -23.82 -0.82 11.41
CA PHE A 426 -24.68 -0.13 10.45
C PHE A 426 -23.86 0.70 9.45
N ARG A 427 -22.84 1.44 9.92
CA ARG A 427 -21.90 2.17 9.04
C ARG A 427 -21.18 1.23 8.07
N PHE A 428 -20.73 0.05 8.52
CA PHE A 428 -20.08 -0.92 7.62
C PHE A 428 -21.00 -1.39 6.49
N HIS A 429 -22.26 -1.74 6.77
CA HIS A 429 -23.23 -2.09 5.72
C HIS A 429 -23.61 -0.91 4.80
N GLN A 430 -23.55 0.33 5.32
CA GLN A 430 -23.70 1.54 4.50
C GLN A 430 -22.50 1.73 3.54
N TYR A 431 -21.27 1.45 4.00
CA TYR A 431 -20.10 1.47 3.13
C TYR A 431 -20.11 0.35 2.09
N GLU A 432 -20.46 -0.87 2.49
CA GLU A 432 -20.63 -2.06 1.63
C GLU A 432 -21.57 -1.75 0.44
N SER A 433 -22.80 -1.33 0.73
CA SER A 433 -23.79 -0.95 -0.30
C SER A 433 -23.36 0.25 -1.16
N SER A 434 -22.59 1.20 -0.62
CA SER A 434 -22.01 2.30 -1.41
C SER A 434 -20.89 1.82 -2.36
N MET A 435 -20.14 0.80 -1.94
CA MET A 435 -19.05 0.22 -2.73
C MET A 435 -19.60 -0.68 -3.85
N ASP A 436 -20.69 -1.42 -3.61
CA ASP A 436 -21.42 -2.14 -4.64
C ASP A 436 -21.96 -1.19 -5.73
N ALA A 437 -22.61 -0.08 -5.32
CA ALA A 437 -23.09 0.92 -6.25
C ALA A 437 -21.96 1.56 -7.08
N TRP A 438 -20.77 1.73 -6.49
CA TRP A 438 -19.58 2.22 -7.19
C TRP A 438 -18.99 1.18 -8.15
N MET A 439 -18.92 -0.10 -7.75
CA MET A 439 -18.47 -1.20 -8.62
C MET A 439 -19.40 -1.38 -9.83
N GLN A 440 -20.73 -1.30 -9.64
CA GLN A 440 -21.69 -1.33 -10.74
C GLN A 440 -21.50 -0.15 -11.71
N ASN A 441 -21.19 1.05 -11.21
CA ASN A 441 -20.87 2.20 -12.05
C ASN A 441 -19.59 1.97 -12.89
N ILE A 442 -18.54 1.39 -12.29
CA ILE A 442 -17.31 1.01 -13.01
C ILE A 442 -17.59 -0.04 -14.09
N LEU A 443 -18.35 -1.10 -13.79
CA LEU A 443 -18.69 -2.14 -14.77
C LEU A 443 -19.44 -1.54 -15.98
N ASN A 444 -20.43 -0.69 -15.74
CA ASN A 444 -21.15 0.02 -16.80
C ASN A 444 -20.25 0.96 -17.60
N SER A 445 -19.33 1.68 -16.95
CA SER A 445 -18.35 2.55 -17.64
C SER A 445 -17.36 1.75 -18.50
N MET A 446 -16.84 0.62 -18.00
CA MET A 446 -15.95 -0.26 -18.74
C MET A 446 -16.64 -0.88 -19.96
N GLU A 447 -17.91 -1.28 -19.83
CA GLU A 447 -18.69 -1.80 -20.95
C GLU A 447 -19.01 -0.71 -21.99
N SER A 448 -19.27 0.53 -21.55
CA SER A 448 -19.41 1.68 -22.46
C SER A 448 -18.13 1.92 -23.29
N TYR A 449 -16.95 1.92 -22.65
CA TYR A 449 -15.66 2.05 -23.36
C TYR A 449 -15.38 0.85 -24.29
N ARG A 450 -15.79 -0.37 -23.89
CA ARG A 450 -15.70 -1.57 -24.73
C ARG A 450 -16.55 -1.43 -25.99
N GLN A 451 -17.76 -0.88 -25.87
CA GLN A 451 -18.66 -0.67 -27.00
C GLN A 451 -18.16 0.46 -27.91
N GLU A 452 -17.76 1.61 -27.36
CA GLU A 452 -17.20 2.75 -28.10
C GLU A 452 -15.98 2.34 -28.94
N SER A 453 -14.96 1.72 -28.33
CA SER A 453 -13.78 1.23 -29.04
C SER A 453 -14.09 0.14 -30.08
N SER A 454 -15.12 -0.69 -29.86
CA SER A 454 -15.58 -1.66 -30.87
C SER A 454 -16.23 -0.98 -32.09
N GLN A 455 -16.92 0.14 -31.88
CA GLN A 455 -17.54 0.93 -32.96
C GLN A 455 -16.47 1.69 -33.75
N GLU A 456 -15.46 2.28 -33.11
CA GLU A 456 -14.32 2.88 -33.80
C GLU A 456 -13.57 1.85 -34.67
N LEU A 457 -13.31 0.65 -34.13
CA LEU A 457 -12.70 -0.44 -34.89
C LEU A 457 -13.57 -0.92 -36.06
N ALA A 458 -14.90 -0.82 -35.97
CA ALA A 458 -15.80 -1.10 -37.07
C ALA A 458 -15.76 0.00 -38.15
N GLN A 459 -15.77 1.28 -37.74
CA GLN A 459 -15.64 2.43 -38.64
C GLN A 459 -14.29 2.40 -39.39
N LEU A 460 -13.18 2.14 -38.70
CA LEU A 460 -11.85 2.01 -39.30
C LEU A 460 -11.79 0.87 -40.32
N LYS A 461 -12.45 -0.27 -40.06
CA LYS A 461 -12.57 -1.37 -41.04
C LYS A 461 -13.37 -0.94 -42.28
N LEU A 462 -14.48 -0.24 -42.11
CA LEU A 462 -15.28 0.27 -43.23
C LEU A 462 -14.53 1.32 -44.06
N ALA A 463 -13.83 2.25 -43.41
CA ALA A 463 -12.98 3.24 -44.07
C ALA A 463 -11.83 2.58 -44.86
N ASN A 464 -11.19 1.57 -44.29
CA ASN A 464 -10.14 0.79 -44.94
C ASN A 464 -10.69 0.01 -46.17
N ILE A 465 -11.89 -0.58 -46.07
CA ILE A 465 -12.58 -1.22 -47.22
C ILE A 465 -12.92 -0.20 -48.31
N ALA A 466 -13.35 1.00 -47.95
CA ALA A 466 -13.65 2.09 -48.90
C ALA A 466 -12.38 2.59 -49.60
N TRP A 467 -11.29 2.82 -48.86
CA TRP A 467 -9.99 3.23 -49.41
C TRP A 467 -9.42 2.17 -50.37
N ASN A 468 -9.44 0.89 -49.99
CA ASN A 468 -9.09 -0.23 -50.87
C ASN A 468 -10.04 -0.41 -52.07
N ARG A 469 -11.22 0.24 -52.09
CA ARG A 469 -12.08 0.29 -53.27
C ARG A 469 -11.65 1.44 -54.19
N SER A 470 -11.48 2.65 -53.65
CA SER A 470 -10.97 3.82 -54.39
C SER A 470 -9.67 3.48 -55.08
N MET A 471 -8.65 3.02 -54.33
CA MET A 471 -7.32 2.74 -54.88
C MET A 471 -7.35 1.74 -56.04
N ARG A 472 -8.30 0.78 -56.07
CA ARG A 472 -8.47 -0.13 -57.21
C ARG A 472 -9.15 0.52 -58.41
N GLN A 473 -10.06 1.47 -58.19
CA GLN A 473 -10.68 2.28 -59.25
C GLN A 473 -9.65 3.28 -59.83
N ASP A 474 -8.87 3.93 -58.96
CA ASP A 474 -7.80 4.86 -59.33
C ASP A 474 -6.69 4.15 -60.14
N MET A 475 -6.29 2.94 -59.73
CA MET A 475 -5.35 2.12 -60.51
C MET A 475 -5.93 1.63 -61.84
N ALA A 476 -7.22 1.28 -61.91
CA ALA A 476 -7.86 0.91 -63.17
C ALA A 476 -7.87 2.09 -64.15
N ALA A 477 -8.32 3.27 -63.70
CA ALA A 477 -8.33 4.49 -64.50
C ALA A 477 -6.92 4.89 -64.98
N PHE A 478 -5.90 4.76 -64.11
CA PHE A 478 -4.50 4.98 -64.49
C PHE A 478 -4.04 3.97 -65.56
N THR A 479 -4.38 2.68 -65.43
CA THR A 479 -4.02 1.68 -66.46
C THR A 479 -4.71 1.93 -67.80
N ASP A 480 -5.97 2.41 -67.81
CA ASP A 480 -6.68 2.78 -69.03
C ASP A 480 -6.06 4.03 -69.69
N GLU A 481 -5.72 5.06 -68.90
CA GLU A 481 -5.03 6.25 -69.41
C GLU A 481 -3.65 5.89 -69.98
N PHE A 482 -2.87 5.09 -69.25
CA PHE A 482 -1.54 4.63 -69.68
C PHE A 482 -1.61 3.76 -70.95
N ALA A 483 -2.57 2.83 -71.02
CA ALA A 483 -2.82 2.02 -72.21
C ALA A 483 -3.27 2.88 -73.41
N SER A 484 -4.06 3.94 -73.18
CA SER A 484 -4.43 4.88 -74.24
C SER A 484 -3.20 5.62 -74.79
N LYS A 485 -2.33 6.13 -73.91
CA LYS A 485 -1.09 6.83 -74.29
C LYS A 485 -0.12 5.93 -75.06
N ILE A 486 0.00 4.64 -74.69
CA ILE A 486 0.78 3.67 -75.46
C ILE A 486 0.19 3.47 -76.87
N ARG A 487 -1.14 3.37 -77.03
CA ARG A 487 -1.77 3.23 -78.35
C ARG A 487 -1.57 4.46 -79.25
N PHE A 488 -1.46 5.66 -78.69
CA PHE A 488 -1.12 6.87 -79.44
C PHE A 488 0.40 7.07 -79.65
N GLY A 489 1.25 6.36 -78.91
CA GLY A 489 2.71 6.45 -79.01
C GLY A 489 3.36 5.54 -80.05
N LEU A 490 2.61 4.61 -80.66
CA LEU A 490 3.09 3.80 -81.77
C LEU A 490 3.00 4.58 -83.09
N PRO A 491 4.11 4.77 -83.84
CA PRO A 491 4.02 5.31 -85.19
C PRO A 491 3.23 4.34 -86.08
N LYS A 492 2.43 4.89 -87.00
CA LYS A 492 2.04 4.12 -88.19
C LYS A 492 3.26 4.00 -89.08
N ASP A 493 3.94 2.86 -89.01
CA ASP A 493 4.96 2.52 -90.00
C ASP A 493 4.36 2.53 -91.41
N GLN A 494 5.17 2.96 -92.37
CA GLN A 494 4.72 3.34 -93.70
C GLN A 494 4.46 2.12 -94.58
N ASN A 495 3.33 2.16 -95.29
CA ASN A 495 3.04 1.45 -96.54
C ASN A 495 2.08 2.34 -97.35
#